data_AF-A0A4U8SHT8-F1
#
_entry.id   AF-A0A4U8SHT8-F1
#
_cell.length_a   1.000
_cell.length_b   1.000
_cell.length_c   1.000
_cell.angle_alpha   90.00
_cell.angle_beta   90.00
_cell.angle_gamma   90.00
#
_symmetry.space_group_name_H-M   'P 1'
#
loop_
_entity.id
_entity.type
_entity.pdbx_description
1 polymer ?
#
loop_
_entity_poly.entity_id
_entity_poly.type
_entity_poly.pdbx_seq_one_letter_code
_entity_poly.pdbx_strand_id
1 'polypeptide(L)'
;MFLFNDKENTQEKQKVVKRVKDVFGNDIELDSNGNVILKDYRFDIQTIFDDEVKKIPTTDEEFLKQDSLRATKLLNETNAILDSSPYNSYTPLYLDPSLKTNPNHFKEFQSFRNLYLKDPIKKAIAPWTKKEKAYYESLQTKRERYQYLVIRSGLRSAVIDIPFDAIGGVDEKGRVINKDYEDIFYQVDRNKETLKSYLHIQEWGIAAGILGNPKYLSRDNMGFQARHIQALILKMQLDATTTNFTGLRNYERYGNNIIGNQQLGLRKNPLRQQQLTALAKSIKPDRFGMLPYIDEIMG
;
A
#
# COMPACT_ATOMS: atom_id res chain seq x y z
N MET A 1 -38.62 33.70 54.77
CA MET A 1 -40.00 33.89 54.28
C MET A 1 -39.90 34.32 52.82
N PHE A 2 -40.22 33.41 51.88
CA PHE A 2 -40.60 33.65 50.47
C PHE A 2 -39.54 34.33 49.55
N LEU A 3 -39.24 33.87 48.33
CA LEU A 3 -39.93 33.01 47.38
C LEU A 3 -38.94 32.26 46.47
N PHE A 4 -39.35 31.05 46.13
CA PHE A 4 -38.94 30.30 44.94
C PHE A 4 -39.03 31.20 43.70
N ASN A 5 -38.00 31.15 42.85
CA ASN A 5 -38.19 31.44 41.44
C ASN A 5 -37.45 30.37 40.66
N ASP A 6 -38.18 29.27 40.44
CA ASP A 6 -37.91 28.31 39.40
C ASP A 6 -37.79 29.06 38.07
N LYS A 7 -36.56 29.20 37.58
CA LYS A 7 -36.33 29.36 36.14
C LYS A 7 -35.80 28.04 35.64
N GLU A 8 -36.76 27.22 35.23
CA GLU A 8 -36.65 26.31 34.10
C GLU A 8 -35.56 26.77 33.13
N ASN A 9 -34.40 26.12 33.20
CA ASN A 9 -33.53 26.02 32.04
C ASN A 9 -33.50 24.55 31.67
N THR A 10 -34.61 24.15 31.05
CA THR A 10 -34.85 22.87 30.44
C THR A 10 -33.78 22.67 29.36
N GLN A 11 -32.64 22.09 29.73
CA GLN A 11 -31.94 21.25 28.77
C GLN A 11 -32.95 20.15 28.41
N GLU A 12 -33.67 20.33 27.30
CA GLU A 12 -34.30 19.23 26.61
C GLU A 12 -33.18 18.24 26.27
N LYS A 13 -32.87 17.34 27.21
CA LYS A 13 -32.09 16.15 26.93
C LYS A 13 -32.74 15.53 25.72
N GLN A 14 -32.02 15.47 24.60
CA GLN A 14 -32.50 14.89 23.35
C GLN A 14 -33.13 13.55 23.69
N LYS A 15 -34.47 13.52 23.69
CA LYS A 15 -35.20 12.38 24.22
C LYS A 15 -35.05 11.28 23.20
N VAL A 16 -34.55 10.12 23.62
CA VAL A 16 -34.42 8.96 22.73
C VAL A 16 -35.81 8.56 22.26
N VAL A 17 -36.07 8.70 20.96
CA VAL A 17 -37.37 8.37 20.35
C VAL A 17 -37.29 7.06 19.59
N LYS A 18 -36.12 6.74 19.03
CA LYS A 18 -35.90 5.53 18.22
C LYS A 18 -34.49 4.98 18.47
N ARG A 19 -34.37 3.65 18.46
CA ARG A 19 -33.08 2.94 18.43
C ARG A 19 -32.93 2.18 17.12
N VAL A 20 -31.76 2.28 16.53
CA VAL A 20 -31.34 1.52 15.34
C VAL A 20 -30.02 0.82 15.60
N LYS A 21 -29.70 -0.22 14.83
CA LYS A 21 -28.42 -0.92 14.95
C LYS A 21 -27.41 -0.37 13.95
N ASP A 22 -26.16 -0.25 14.37
CA ASP A 22 -25.04 -0.02 13.46
C ASP A 22 -24.59 -1.32 12.77
N VAL A 23 -23.59 -1.20 11.90
CA VAL A 23 -23.02 -2.32 11.14
C VAL A 23 -22.35 -3.40 12.01
N PHE A 24 -22.08 -3.08 13.28
CA PHE A 24 -21.47 -3.97 14.27
C PHE A 24 -22.50 -4.49 15.30
N GLY A 25 -23.79 -4.14 15.15
CA GLY A 25 -24.86 -4.54 16.06
C GLY A 25 -24.99 -3.68 17.33
N ASN A 26 -24.28 -2.55 17.42
CA ASN A 26 -24.41 -1.61 18.53
C ASN A 26 -25.69 -0.78 18.39
N ASP A 27 -26.29 -0.41 19.53
CA ASP A 27 -27.44 0.49 19.54
C ASP A 27 -27.01 1.93 19.27
N ILE A 28 -27.65 2.55 18.28
CA ILE A 28 -27.60 3.98 17.99
C ILE A 28 -28.95 4.58 18.39
N GLU A 29 -28.90 5.61 19.23
CA GLU A 29 -30.07 6.37 19.68
C GLU A 29 -30.32 7.55 18.75
N LEU A 30 -31.59 7.75 18.38
CA LEU A 30 -32.03 8.84 17.52
C LEU A 30 -33.01 9.76 18.26
N ASP A 31 -32.88 11.06 17.99
CA ASP A 31 -33.81 12.10 18.44
C ASP A 31 -35.13 12.07 17.64
N SER A 32 -36.05 12.98 17.97
CA SER A 32 -37.35 13.11 17.28
C SER A 32 -37.24 13.50 15.80
N ASN A 33 -36.12 14.12 15.41
CA ASN A 33 -35.84 14.52 14.02
C ASN A 33 -35.10 13.42 13.24
N GLY A 34 -34.78 12.29 13.89
CA GLY A 34 -34.01 11.20 13.29
C GLY A 34 -32.51 11.42 13.29
N ASN A 35 -31.99 12.40 14.05
CA ASN A 35 -30.55 12.62 14.19
C ASN A 35 -29.96 11.72 15.27
N VAL A 36 -28.70 11.32 15.07
CA VAL A 36 -27.92 10.54 16.01
C VAL A 36 -27.64 11.35 17.27
N ILE A 37 -28.02 10.78 18.41
CA ILE A 37 -27.69 11.32 19.73
C ILE A 37 -26.27 10.88 20.08
N LEU A 38 -25.35 11.83 20.17
CA LEU A 38 -23.97 11.57 20.56
C LEU A 38 -23.81 11.56 22.07
N LYS A 39 -22.81 10.82 22.54
CA LYS A 39 -22.34 10.91 23.92
C LYS A 39 -21.66 12.26 24.11
N ASP A 40 -22.01 12.95 25.19
CA ASP A 40 -21.43 14.21 25.63
C ASP A 40 -20.06 14.03 26.32
N TYR A 41 -19.40 12.90 26.12
CA TYR A 41 -18.11 12.60 26.72
C TYR A 41 -17.25 11.74 25.80
N ARG A 42 -15.93 11.86 25.95
CA ARG A 42 -14.92 10.98 25.35
C ARG A 42 -14.17 10.21 26.42
N PHE A 43 -13.61 9.06 26.07
CA PHE A 43 -12.73 8.34 26.98
C PHE A 43 -11.33 8.96 26.98
N ASP A 44 -10.70 9.03 28.15
CA ASP A 44 -9.29 9.34 28.26
C ASP A 44 -8.48 8.13 27.78
N ILE A 45 -7.82 8.29 26.63
CA ILE A 45 -7.01 7.24 26.01
C ILE A 45 -5.54 7.29 26.44
N GLN A 46 -5.16 8.25 27.29
CA GLN A 46 -3.76 8.45 27.70
C GLN A 46 -3.38 7.62 28.94
N THR A 47 -4.36 7.17 29.72
CA THR A 47 -4.12 6.41 30.94
C THR A 47 -4.27 4.90 30.69
N ILE A 48 -3.26 4.27 30.09
CA ILE A 48 -3.20 2.79 29.98
C ILE A 48 -2.84 2.10 31.31
N PHE A 49 -2.57 2.89 32.36
CA PHE A 49 -2.11 2.43 33.67
C PHE A 49 -3.17 2.59 34.77
N ASP A 50 -4.31 3.21 34.47
CA ASP A 50 -5.43 3.27 35.40
C ASP A 50 -6.39 2.12 35.05
N ASP A 51 -6.75 1.31 36.04
CA ASP A 51 -7.69 0.19 35.87
C ASP A 51 -9.11 0.67 35.50
N GLU A 52 -9.42 1.94 35.73
CA GLU A 52 -10.71 2.56 35.40
C GLU A 52 -10.59 3.55 34.23
N VAL A 53 -11.45 3.38 33.23
CA VAL A 53 -11.50 4.29 32.06
C VAL A 53 -12.16 5.61 32.46
N LYS A 54 -11.36 6.70 32.48
CA LYS A 54 -11.86 8.05 32.75
C LYS A 54 -12.68 8.59 31.58
N LYS A 55 -13.79 9.27 31.88
CA LYS A 55 -14.63 10.00 30.91
C LYS A 55 -14.38 11.49 31.02
N ILE A 56 -14.06 12.13 29.91
CA ILE A 56 -13.87 13.57 29.79
C ILE A 56 -15.11 14.16 29.11
N PRO A 57 -15.88 15.03 29.79
CA PRO A 57 -17.04 15.67 29.19
C PRO A 57 -16.65 16.58 28.03
N THR A 58 -17.50 16.62 27.00
CA THR A 58 -17.42 17.53 25.86
C THR A 58 -18.45 18.63 26.10
N THR A 59 -17.98 19.85 26.40
CA THR A 59 -18.86 20.97 26.76
C THR A 59 -19.18 21.88 25.58
N ASP A 60 -18.59 21.63 24.40
CA ASP A 60 -18.84 22.41 23.19
C ASP A 60 -20.14 21.92 22.52
N GLU A 61 -21.23 22.64 22.78
CA GLU A 61 -22.56 22.31 22.28
C GLU A 61 -22.67 22.42 20.74
N GLU A 62 -21.98 23.38 20.12
CA GLU A 62 -22.00 23.55 18.66
C GLU A 62 -21.25 22.41 17.98
N PHE A 63 -20.11 22.00 18.54
CA PHE A 63 -19.40 20.80 18.08
C PHE A 63 -20.28 19.55 18.15
N LEU A 64 -20.96 19.30 19.28
CA LEU A 64 -21.84 18.15 19.44
C LEU A 64 -23.00 18.14 18.44
N LYS A 65 -23.56 19.32 18.14
CA LYS A 65 -24.63 19.46 17.15
C LYS A 65 -24.14 19.18 15.73
N GLN A 66 -23.00 19.73 15.33
CA GLN A 66 -22.41 19.50 14.01
C GLN A 66 -22.02 18.03 13.82
N ASP A 67 -21.40 17.42 14.84
CA ASP A 67 -20.97 16.04 14.77
C ASP A 67 -22.17 15.06 14.79
N SER A 68 -23.26 15.41 15.49
CA SER A 68 -24.54 14.66 15.43
C SER A 68 -25.09 14.61 14.01
N LEU A 69 -25.11 15.76 13.30
CA LEU A 69 -25.55 15.80 11.90
C LEU A 69 -24.63 14.99 10.99
N ARG A 70 -23.32 15.08 11.20
CA ARG A 70 -22.33 14.29 10.46
C ARG A 70 -22.50 12.79 10.68
N ALA A 71 -22.66 12.35 11.93
CA ALA A 71 -22.89 10.96 12.29
C ALA A 71 -24.20 10.43 11.68
N THR A 72 -25.25 11.25 11.69
CA THR A 72 -26.54 10.93 11.05
C THR A 72 -26.38 10.70 9.55
N LYS A 73 -25.67 11.59 8.87
CA LYS A 73 -25.37 11.44 7.43
C LYS A 73 -24.59 10.15 7.17
N LEU A 74 -23.55 9.88 7.96
CA LEU A 74 -22.71 8.69 7.81
C LEU A 74 -23.50 7.40 8.03
N LEU A 75 -24.39 7.37 9.04
CA LEU A 75 -25.27 6.24 9.30
C LEU A 75 -26.18 5.95 8.11
N ASN A 76 -26.81 6.99 7.55
CA ASN A 76 -27.70 6.84 6.40
C ASN A 76 -26.95 6.38 5.15
N GLU A 77 -25.78 6.96 4.86
CA GLU A 77 -24.94 6.54 3.73
C GLU A 77 -24.47 5.09 3.88
N THR A 78 -24.04 4.70 5.09
CA THR A 78 -23.58 3.34 5.38
C THR A 78 -24.72 2.33 5.21
N ASN A 79 -25.91 2.63 5.74
CA ASN A 79 -27.08 1.77 5.58
C ASN A 79 -27.48 1.64 4.11
N ALA A 80 -27.49 2.74 3.35
CA ALA A 80 -27.77 2.70 1.91
C ALA A 80 -26.76 1.82 1.14
N ILE A 81 -25.47 1.90 1.48
CA ILE A 81 -24.42 1.06 0.88
C ILE A 81 -24.64 -0.42 1.24
N LEU A 82 -24.96 -0.72 2.50
CA LEU A 82 -25.23 -2.10 2.92
C LEU A 82 -26.47 -2.68 2.25
N ASP A 83 -27.55 -1.92 2.18
CA ASP A 83 -28.81 -2.34 1.57
C ASP A 83 -28.66 -2.58 0.06
N SER A 84 -27.86 -1.74 -0.62
CA SER A 84 -27.57 -1.85 -2.06
C SER A 84 -26.43 -2.79 -2.42
N SER A 85 -25.71 -3.34 -1.42
CA SER A 85 -24.55 -4.19 -1.67
C SER A 85 -24.97 -5.50 -2.34
N PRO A 86 -24.34 -5.91 -3.46
CA PRO A 86 -24.57 -7.24 -4.05
C PRO A 86 -24.10 -8.38 -3.14
N TYR A 87 -23.43 -8.06 -2.03
CA TYR A 87 -22.95 -9.00 -1.02
C TYR A 87 -23.69 -8.86 0.31
N ASN A 88 -24.86 -8.20 0.36
CA ASN A 88 -25.62 -8.05 1.63
C ASN A 88 -26.01 -9.39 2.27
N SER A 89 -26.15 -10.46 1.48
CA SER A 89 -26.43 -11.82 1.93
C SER A 89 -25.17 -12.67 2.15
N TYR A 90 -23.98 -12.09 1.95
CA TYR A 90 -22.72 -12.81 2.11
C TYR A 90 -22.48 -13.11 3.58
N THR A 91 -22.55 -14.39 3.94
CA THR A 91 -22.13 -14.86 5.26
C THR A 91 -20.67 -15.31 5.17
N PRO A 92 -19.73 -14.62 5.84
CA PRO A 92 -18.34 -15.04 5.84
C PRO A 92 -18.21 -16.44 6.46
N LEU A 93 -17.56 -17.35 5.73
CA LEU A 93 -17.21 -18.66 6.25
C LEU A 93 -15.94 -18.51 7.11
N TYR A 94 -16.11 -18.47 8.42
CA TYR A 94 -14.96 -18.52 9.34
C TYR A 94 -14.52 -19.96 9.56
N LEU A 95 -13.21 -20.19 9.60
CA LEU A 95 -12.69 -21.44 10.15
C LEU A 95 -13.06 -21.48 11.64
N ASP A 96 -14.01 -22.32 12.00
CA ASP A 96 -14.25 -22.67 13.39
C ASP A 96 -13.26 -23.78 13.80
N PRO A 97 -12.25 -23.48 14.63
CA PRO A 97 -11.27 -24.47 15.09
C PRO A 97 -11.88 -25.52 16.03
N SER A 98 -13.13 -25.36 16.47
CA SER A 98 -13.83 -26.27 17.38
C SER A 98 -14.76 -27.26 16.67
N LEU A 99 -15.09 -27.07 15.38
CA LEU A 99 -15.94 -27.97 14.59
C LEU A 99 -15.22 -29.29 14.26
N LYS A 100 -15.27 -30.25 15.19
CA LYS A 100 -14.73 -31.63 15.00
C LYS A 100 -15.63 -32.54 14.14
N THR A 101 -16.76 -32.07 13.63
CA THR A 101 -17.87 -32.98 13.23
C THR A 101 -18.35 -32.88 11.77
N ASN A 102 -17.82 -32.00 10.92
CA ASN A 102 -18.18 -31.96 9.50
C ASN A 102 -16.96 -32.17 8.57
N PRO A 103 -16.79 -33.38 7.97
CA PRO A 103 -15.71 -33.68 7.04
C PRO A 103 -15.66 -32.77 5.81
N ASN A 104 -16.77 -32.15 5.41
CA ASN A 104 -16.83 -31.27 4.23
C ASN A 104 -16.21 -29.89 4.50
N HIS A 105 -16.37 -29.33 5.70
CA HIS A 105 -15.71 -28.07 6.11
C HIS A 105 -14.18 -28.21 6.13
N PHE A 106 -13.67 -29.36 6.59
CA PHE A 106 -12.24 -29.64 6.55
C PHE A 106 -11.71 -29.71 5.11
N LYS A 107 -12.49 -30.24 4.16
CA LYS A 107 -12.11 -30.26 2.73
C LYS A 107 -12.09 -28.85 2.11
N GLU A 108 -13.09 -28.04 2.39
CA GLU A 108 -13.15 -26.64 1.93
C GLU A 108 -11.99 -25.82 2.50
N PHE A 109 -11.71 -25.94 3.80
CA PHE A 109 -10.56 -25.27 4.41
C PHE A 109 -9.22 -25.85 3.94
N GLN A 110 -9.13 -27.15 3.65
CA GLN A 110 -7.92 -27.71 3.03
C GLN A 110 -7.63 -27.08 1.67
N SER A 111 -8.65 -26.77 0.86
CA SER A 111 -8.41 -26.09 -0.42
C SER A 111 -7.81 -24.69 -0.20
N PHE A 112 -8.34 -23.92 0.75
CA PHE A 112 -7.83 -22.60 1.12
C PHE A 112 -6.43 -22.68 1.76
N ARG A 113 -6.24 -23.60 2.70
CA ARG A 113 -4.94 -23.91 3.32
C ARG A 113 -3.91 -24.34 2.28
N ASN A 114 -4.26 -25.19 1.33
CA ASN A 114 -3.33 -25.65 0.28
C ASN A 114 -3.02 -24.54 -0.74
N LEU A 115 -3.91 -23.56 -0.89
CA LEU A 115 -3.67 -22.35 -1.69
C LEU A 115 -2.71 -21.37 -0.97
N TYR A 116 -2.92 -21.12 0.34
CA TYR A 116 -2.20 -20.09 1.11
C TYR A 116 -0.98 -20.60 1.90
N LEU A 117 -1.01 -21.84 2.39
CA LEU A 117 0.11 -22.53 3.06
C LEU A 117 0.87 -23.45 2.12
N LYS A 118 0.71 -23.27 0.80
CA LYS A 118 1.71 -23.79 -0.13
C LYS A 118 3.03 -23.17 0.32
N ASP A 119 3.97 -24.00 0.77
CA ASP A 119 5.32 -23.56 1.07
C ASP A 119 5.75 -22.65 -0.10
N PRO A 120 6.15 -21.39 0.16
CA PRO A 120 6.67 -20.55 -0.91
C PRO A 120 7.76 -21.36 -1.59
N ILE A 121 7.76 -21.40 -2.93
CA ILE A 121 8.63 -22.32 -3.67
C ILE A 121 10.05 -22.15 -3.12
N LYS A 122 10.50 -23.15 -2.35
CA LYS A 122 11.80 -23.09 -1.68
C LYS A 122 12.83 -23.10 -2.82
N LYS A 123 13.40 -21.92 -3.10
CA LYS A 123 14.36 -21.60 -4.18
C LYS A 123 13.82 -21.18 -5.56
N ALA A 124 12.57 -20.71 -5.72
CA ALA A 124 12.15 -20.12 -7.00
C ALA A 124 11.63 -18.68 -6.86
N ILE A 125 12.57 -17.75 -6.71
CA ILE A 125 12.50 -16.51 -7.50
C ILE A 125 12.50 -16.98 -8.95
N ALA A 126 11.58 -16.55 -9.81
CA ALA A 126 11.46 -17.08 -11.18
C ALA A 126 12.82 -17.01 -11.91
N PRO A 127 13.57 -18.13 -11.96
CA PRO A 127 14.92 -18.10 -12.49
C PRO A 127 14.76 -17.89 -14.00
N TRP A 128 15.57 -17.01 -14.55
CA TRP A 128 15.69 -16.82 -15.98
C TRP A 128 16.03 -18.16 -16.62
N THR A 129 15.09 -18.65 -17.40
CA THR A 129 15.28 -19.85 -18.20
C THR A 129 16.40 -19.61 -19.21
N LYS A 130 17.02 -20.69 -19.70
CA LYS A 130 18.03 -20.60 -20.77
C LYS A 130 17.51 -19.83 -22.00
N LYS A 131 16.21 -19.97 -22.30
CA LYS A 131 15.55 -19.26 -23.41
C LYS A 131 15.44 -17.76 -23.14
N GLU A 132 15.08 -17.35 -21.93
CA GLU A 132 14.99 -15.93 -21.55
C GLU A 132 16.36 -15.25 -21.57
N LYS A 133 17.40 -15.94 -21.06
CA LYS A 133 18.79 -15.43 -21.13
C LYS A 133 19.22 -15.25 -22.59
N ALA A 134 19.02 -16.26 -23.42
CA ALA A 134 19.35 -16.19 -24.85
C ALA A 134 18.58 -15.07 -25.59
N TYR A 135 17.29 -14.90 -25.29
CA TYR A 135 16.47 -13.82 -25.87
C TYR A 135 16.96 -12.44 -25.41
N TYR A 136 17.20 -12.24 -24.11
CA TYR A 136 17.71 -10.97 -23.62
C TYR A 136 19.09 -10.63 -24.18
N GLU A 137 19.96 -11.64 -24.29
CA GLU A 137 21.29 -11.48 -24.87
C GLU A 137 21.25 -11.14 -26.36
N SER A 138 20.23 -11.60 -27.10
CA SER A 138 20.05 -11.27 -28.52
C SER A 138 19.55 -9.84 -28.79
N LEU A 139 19.06 -9.12 -27.77
CA LEU A 139 18.61 -7.73 -27.90
C LEU A 139 19.77 -6.79 -28.23
N GLN A 140 19.56 -5.95 -29.25
CA GLN A 140 20.61 -5.15 -29.89
C GLN A 140 20.68 -3.72 -29.38
N THR A 141 19.60 -3.21 -28.77
CA THR A 141 19.54 -1.84 -28.27
C THR A 141 19.36 -1.79 -26.76
N LYS A 142 19.84 -0.69 -26.15
CA LYS A 142 19.59 -0.40 -24.73
C LYS A 142 18.08 -0.34 -24.43
N ARG A 143 17.28 0.24 -25.34
CA ARG A 143 15.83 0.37 -25.17
C ARG A 143 15.12 -0.98 -25.15
N GLU A 144 15.47 -1.90 -26.06
CA GLU A 144 14.90 -3.26 -26.06
C GLU A 144 15.18 -3.98 -24.73
N ARG A 145 16.42 -3.88 -24.23
CA ARG A 145 16.80 -4.47 -22.94
C ARG A 145 16.09 -3.80 -21.76
N TYR A 146 15.97 -2.48 -21.79
CA TYR A 146 15.21 -1.70 -20.82
C TYR A 146 13.76 -2.18 -20.76
N GLN A 147 13.10 -2.24 -21.91
CA GLN A 147 11.73 -2.69 -22.06
C GLN A 147 11.55 -4.11 -21.54
N TYR A 148 12.46 -5.02 -21.90
CA TYR A 148 12.42 -6.39 -21.44
C TYR A 148 12.52 -6.49 -19.90
N LEU A 149 13.49 -5.81 -19.28
CA LEU A 149 13.69 -5.83 -17.83
C LEU A 149 12.47 -5.24 -17.09
N VAL A 150 11.91 -4.15 -17.59
CA VAL A 150 10.67 -3.56 -17.03
C VAL A 150 9.51 -4.55 -17.13
N ILE A 151 9.28 -5.17 -18.28
CA ILE A 151 8.19 -6.15 -18.45
C ILE A 151 8.40 -7.34 -17.53
N ARG A 152 9.60 -7.91 -17.51
CA ARG A 152 9.98 -9.06 -16.69
C ARG A 152 9.81 -8.79 -15.20
N SER A 153 10.15 -7.58 -14.75
CA SER A 153 10.02 -7.21 -13.34
C SER A 153 8.59 -7.36 -12.81
N GLY A 154 7.59 -7.31 -13.68
CA GLY A 154 6.17 -7.29 -13.29
C GLY A 154 5.71 -5.95 -12.71
N LEU A 155 6.59 -4.95 -12.61
CA LEU A 155 6.24 -3.63 -12.10
C LEU A 155 5.26 -2.95 -13.07
N ARG A 156 4.18 -2.39 -12.54
CA ARG A 156 3.16 -1.62 -13.28
C ARG A 156 2.86 -0.35 -12.52
N SER A 157 2.63 0.74 -13.22
CA SER A 157 2.15 1.99 -12.63
C SER A 157 0.75 1.80 -12.03
N ALA A 158 0.50 2.37 -10.85
CA ALA A 158 -0.83 2.37 -10.23
C ALA A 158 -1.65 3.63 -10.56
N VAL A 159 -1.03 4.60 -11.25
CA VAL A 159 -1.59 5.95 -11.47
C VAL A 159 -1.94 6.23 -12.93
N ILE A 160 -1.36 5.48 -13.86
CA ILE A 160 -1.61 5.59 -15.30
C ILE A 160 -1.22 4.29 -15.99
N ASP A 161 -2.01 3.87 -16.97
CA ASP A 161 -1.68 2.72 -17.81
C ASP A 161 -0.59 3.10 -18.81
N ILE A 162 0.45 2.27 -18.89
CA ILE A 162 1.59 2.48 -19.79
C ILE A 162 1.62 1.34 -20.81
N PRO A 163 1.32 1.62 -22.09
CA PRO A 163 1.49 0.67 -23.18
C PRO A 163 2.91 0.10 -23.25
N PHE A 164 3.06 -1.16 -23.67
CA PHE A 164 4.38 -1.81 -23.68
C PHE A 164 5.38 -1.10 -24.59
N ASP A 165 4.95 -0.61 -25.74
CA ASP A 165 5.74 0.18 -26.69
C ASP A 165 6.15 1.58 -26.17
N ALA A 166 5.42 2.13 -25.21
CA ALA A 166 5.78 3.38 -24.53
C ALA A 166 6.92 3.20 -23.50
N ILE A 167 7.23 1.97 -23.07
CA ILE A 167 8.30 1.67 -22.12
C ILE A 167 9.66 2.08 -22.69
N GLY A 168 10.43 2.83 -21.90
CA GLY A 168 11.72 3.38 -22.34
C GLY A 168 11.60 4.26 -23.58
N GLY A 169 10.44 4.91 -23.79
CA GLY A 169 10.11 5.70 -24.97
C GLY A 169 10.72 7.10 -25.00
N VAL A 170 11.84 7.34 -24.31
CA VAL A 170 12.60 8.61 -24.36
C VAL A 170 13.99 8.42 -24.97
N ASP A 171 14.47 9.45 -25.64
CA ASP A 171 15.86 9.52 -26.12
C ASP A 171 16.84 9.85 -24.98
N GLU A 172 18.14 9.93 -25.30
CA GLU A 172 19.20 10.23 -24.34
C GLU A 172 19.06 11.61 -23.67
N LYS A 173 18.27 12.52 -24.25
CA LYS A 173 17.96 13.85 -23.70
C LYS A 173 16.63 13.86 -22.93
N GLY A 174 15.97 12.71 -22.78
CA GLY A 174 14.68 12.58 -22.12
C GLY A 174 13.49 13.01 -22.98
N ARG A 175 13.66 13.19 -24.30
CA ARG A 175 12.59 13.60 -25.21
C ARG A 175 11.81 12.38 -25.69
N VAL A 176 10.50 12.52 -25.81
CA VAL A 176 9.61 11.44 -26.26
C VAL A 176 9.95 11.02 -27.69
N ILE A 177 10.12 9.71 -27.90
CA ILE A 177 10.43 9.11 -29.21
C ILE A 177 9.16 8.97 -30.05
N ASN A 178 8.06 8.47 -29.46
CA ASN A 178 6.77 8.34 -30.14
C ASN A 178 5.78 9.39 -29.65
N LYS A 179 5.39 10.30 -30.55
CA LYS A 179 4.45 11.38 -30.27
C LYS A 179 3.06 10.89 -29.86
N ASP A 180 2.66 9.68 -30.26
CA ASP A 180 1.36 9.12 -29.88
C ASP A 180 1.22 8.91 -28.36
N TYR A 181 2.35 8.80 -27.64
CA TYR A 181 2.36 8.66 -26.17
C TYR A 181 2.72 9.95 -25.44
N GLU A 182 2.91 11.07 -26.13
CA GLU A 182 3.40 12.33 -25.58
C GLU A 182 2.59 12.80 -24.36
N ASP A 183 1.26 12.65 -24.39
CA ASP A 183 0.40 13.01 -23.26
C ASP A 183 0.69 12.19 -22.00
N ILE A 184 0.93 10.87 -22.12
CA ILE A 184 1.31 10.00 -20.99
C ILE A 184 2.62 10.51 -20.35
N PHE A 185 3.62 10.85 -21.16
CA PHE A 185 4.89 11.38 -20.67
C PHE A 185 4.69 12.71 -19.94
N TYR A 186 3.93 13.64 -20.51
CA TYR A 186 3.69 14.93 -19.86
C TYR A 186 2.85 14.81 -18.59
N GLN A 187 1.85 13.93 -18.55
CA GLN A 187 1.09 13.66 -17.34
C GLN A 187 2.00 13.15 -16.22
N VAL A 188 2.87 12.20 -16.52
CA VAL A 188 3.83 11.67 -15.55
C VAL A 188 4.83 12.75 -15.12
N ASP A 189 5.35 13.52 -16.07
CA ASP A 189 6.35 14.56 -15.82
C ASP A 189 5.85 15.63 -14.85
N ARG A 190 4.60 16.07 -15.03
CA ARG A 190 3.94 17.06 -14.15
C ARG A 190 3.68 16.56 -12.74
N ASN A 191 3.48 15.25 -12.55
CA ASN A 191 3.04 14.71 -11.26
C ASN A 191 4.17 14.09 -10.41
N LYS A 192 5.25 13.60 -11.04
CA LYS A 192 6.34 12.85 -10.36
C LYS A 192 7.08 13.61 -9.26
N GLU A 193 6.92 14.94 -9.16
CA GLU A 193 7.55 15.76 -8.11
C GLU A 193 6.53 16.55 -7.26
N THR A 194 5.24 16.19 -7.32
CA THR A 194 4.18 16.91 -6.61
C THR A 194 4.08 16.50 -5.14
N LEU A 195 4.08 17.46 -4.21
CA LEU A 195 4.09 17.23 -2.75
C LEU A 195 2.75 16.76 -2.15
N LYS A 196 1.95 15.95 -2.88
CA LYS A 196 0.66 15.46 -2.36
C LYS A 196 0.83 14.43 -1.25
N SER A 197 1.72 13.44 -1.44
CA SER A 197 2.20 12.52 -0.40
C SER A 197 3.42 11.73 -0.90
N TYR A 198 4.20 11.16 0.01
CA TYR A 198 5.34 10.30 -0.36
C TYR A 198 4.93 9.06 -1.16
N LEU A 199 3.75 8.48 -0.87
CA LEU A 199 3.19 7.36 -1.65
C LEU A 199 2.84 7.81 -3.07
N HIS A 200 2.21 8.98 -3.19
CA HIS A 200 1.79 9.52 -4.48
C HIS A 200 3.00 9.84 -5.38
N ILE A 201 4.01 10.51 -4.84
CA ILE A 201 5.26 10.82 -5.55
C ILE A 201 5.93 9.54 -6.02
N GLN A 202 6.00 8.53 -5.17
CA GLN A 202 6.66 7.27 -5.49
C GLN A 202 5.93 6.49 -6.59
N GLU A 203 4.59 6.52 -6.63
CA GLU A 203 3.82 5.88 -7.71
C GLU A 203 3.99 6.59 -9.06
N TRP A 204 3.95 7.92 -9.09
CA TRP A 204 4.30 8.67 -10.30
C TRP A 204 5.77 8.52 -10.68
N GLY A 205 6.65 8.35 -9.69
CA GLY A 205 8.06 8.05 -9.90
C GLY A 205 8.28 6.67 -10.54
N ILE A 206 7.49 5.67 -10.16
CA ILE A 206 7.47 4.35 -10.83
C ILE A 206 7.04 4.51 -12.29
N ALA A 207 5.99 5.30 -12.57
CA ALA A 207 5.56 5.58 -13.93
C ALA A 207 6.68 6.26 -14.76
N ALA A 208 7.35 7.27 -14.20
CA ALA A 208 8.50 7.94 -14.83
C ALA A 208 9.66 6.97 -15.08
N GLY A 209 9.88 6.06 -14.13
CA GLY A 209 10.79 4.94 -14.24
C GLY A 209 10.48 4.05 -15.44
N ILE A 210 9.27 3.52 -15.53
CA ILE A 210 8.83 2.65 -16.63
C ILE A 210 8.99 3.36 -17.99
N LEU A 211 8.69 4.65 -18.05
CA LEU A 211 8.79 5.46 -19.26
C LEU A 211 10.24 5.78 -19.71
N GLY A 212 11.23 5.55 -18.86
CA GLY A 212 12.65 5.63 -19.24
C GLY A 212 13.54 6.47 -18.32
N ASN A 213 13.04 6.90 -17.15
CA ASN A 213 13.84 7.63 -16.17
C ASN A 213 14.04 6.81 -14.87
N PRO A 214 14.97 5.83 -14.87
CA PRO A 214 15.11 4.86 -13.79
C PRO A 214 15.47 5.48 -12.43
N LYS A 215 15.99 6.72 -12.41
CA LYS A 215 16.23 7.49 -11.17
C LYS A 215 14.99 7.55 -10.28
N TYR A 216 13.80 7.66 -10.86
CA TYR A 216 12.53 7.83 -10.14
C TYR A 216 11.89 6.51 -9.66
N LEU A 217 12.35 5.34 -10.14
CA LEU A 217 11.75 4.04 -9.78
C LEU A 217 11.69 3.79 -8.27
N SER A 218 12.71 4.22 -7.54
CA SER A 218 12.83 3.99 -6.09
C SER A 218 13.62 5.15 -5.49
N ARG A 219 12.94 6.29 -5.31
CA ARG A 219 13.58 7.55 -4.88
C ARG A 219 13.43 7.75 -3.37
N ASP A 220 12.21 7.63 -2.88
CA ASP A 220 11.85 8.13 -1.56
C ASP A 220 11.82 7.02 -0.49
N ASN A 221 12.06 5.76 -0.85
CA ASN A 221 11.96 4.58 0.04
C ASN A 221 10.58 4.39 0.67
N MET A 222 9.53 4.70 -0.11
CA MET A 222 8.15 4.75 0.37
C MET A 222 7.28 3.79 -0.45
N GLY A 223 6.06 3.52 -0.01
CA GLY A 223 5.18 2.54 -0.66
C GLY A 223 5.02 1.25 0.12
N PHE A 224 4.26 0.31 -0.47
CA PHE A 224 4.30 -1.08 -0.05
C PHE A 224 5.72 -1.63 -0.22
N GLN A 225 6.23 -2.29 0.80
CA GLN A 225 7.66 -2.59 0.89
C GLN A 225 8.13 -3.54 -0.20
N ALA A 226 7.34 -4.58 -0.49
CA ALA A 226 7.60 -5.50 -1.59
C ALA A 226 7.70 -4.75 -2.94
N ARG A 227 6.85 -3.75 -3.16
CA ARG A 227 6.84 -2.91 -4.37
C ARG A 227 8.06 -1.99 -4.45
N HIS A 228 8.44 -1.37 -3.33
CA HIS A 228 9.66 -0.57 -3.25
C HIS A 228 10.91 -1.42 -3.53
N ILE A 229 10.98 -2.63 -2.96
CA ILE A 229 12.07 -3.58 -3.20
C ILE A 229 12.13 -3.97 -4.67
N GLN A 230 11.00 -4.35 -5.26
CA GLN A 230 10.89 -4.68 -6.69
C GLN A 230 11.37 -3.51 -7.57
N ALA A 231 10.94 -2.29 -7.27
CA ALA A 231 11.35 -1.11 -8.02
C ALA A 231 12.83 -0.76 -7.79
N LEU A 232 13.38 -1.02 -6.60
CA LEU A 232 14.80 -0.86 -6.30
C LEU A 232 15.65 -1.87 -7.07
N ILE A 233 15.26 -3.15 -7.12
CA ILE A 233 15.94 -4.19 -7.91
C ILE A 233 15.93 -3.80 -9.40
N LEU A 234 14.76 -3.42 -9.94
CA LEU A 234 14.65 -2.98 -11.32
C LEU A 234 15.55 -1.76 -11.61
N LYS A 235 15.56 -0.78 -10.72
CA LYS A 235 16.45 0.39 -10.83
C LYS A 235 17.93 -0.01 -10.91
N MET A 236 18.35 -0.99 -10.11
CA MET A 236 19.72 -1.51 -10.16
C MET A 236 20.03 -2.24 -11.47
N GLN A 237 19.07 -2.97 -12.03
CA GLN A 237 19.22 -3.65 -13.32
C GLN A 237 19.37 -2.65 -14.47
N LEU A 238 18.58 -1.57 -14.46
CA LEU A 238 18.49 -0.62 -15.59
C LEU A 238 19.60 0.42 -15.63
N ASP A 239 20.14 0.81 -14.47
CA ASP A 239 21.04 1.96 -14.36
C ASP A 239 22.15 1.71 -13.32
N ALA A 240 23.05 0.78 -13.65
CA ALA A 240 24.14 0.41 -12.78
C ALA A 240 25.19 1.52 -12.63
N THR A 241 25.37 2.31 -13.68
CA THR A 241 26.49 3.25 -13.85
C THR A 241 26.20 4.64 -13.29
N THR A 242 24.99 5.19 -13.43
CA THR A 242 24.70 6.54 -12.93
C THR A 242 24.14 6.53 -11.51
N THR A 243 23.46 5.44 -11.13
CA THR A 243 22.90 5.28 -9.78
C THR A 243 23.90 4.76 -8.75
N ASN A 244 25.14 4.46 -9.17
CA ASN A 244 26.23 4.00 -8.32
C ASN A 244 25.85 2.75 -7.50
N PHE A 245 25.55 1.65 -8.19
CA PHE A 245 25.54 0.34 -7.50
C PHE A 245 26.92 0.03 -6.89
N THR A 246 27.97 0.47 -7.57
CA THR A 246 29.39 0.42 -7.17
C THR A 246 29.76 1.41 -6.06
N GLY A 247 28.95 2.44 -5.81
CA GLY A 247 29.20 3.54 -4.84
C GLY A 247 28.47 3.40 -3.50
N LEU A 248 28.12 2.18 -3.12
CA LEU A 248 27.52 1.78 -1.85
C LEU A 248 26.03 2.11 -1.61
N ARG A 249 25.50 3.22 -2.12
CA ARG A 249 24.17 3.73 -1.76
C ARG A 249 22.99 2.78 -2.02
N ASN A 250 22.94 2.09 -3.16
CA ASN A 250 21.79 1.24 -3.51
C ASN A 250 21.83 -0.12 -2.79
N TYR A 251 23.02 -0.74 -2.63
CA TYR A 251 23.12 -1.95 -1.82
C TYR A 251 22.89 -1.62 -0.34
N GLU A 252 23.36 -0.46 0.16
CA GLU A 252 23.11 -0.03 1.54
C GLU A 252 21.62 0.21 1.75
N ARG A 253 20.93 0.80 0.78
CA ARG A 253 19.46 0.90 0.81
C ARG A 253 18.79 -0.47 0.80
N TYR A 254 19.23 -1.42 -0.01
CA TYR A 254 18.70 -2.79 0.01
C TYR A 254 18.94 -3.47 1.35
N GLY A 255 20.18 -3.39 1.87
CA GLY A 255 20.58 -3.93 3.16
C GLY A 255 19.83 -3.30 4.34
N ASN A 256 19.66 -1.99 4.36
CA ASN A 256 18.92 -1.30 5.40
C ASN A 256 17.41 -1.61 5.33
N ASN A 257 16.82 -1.58 4.13
CA ASN A 257 15.38 -1.77 3.96
C ASN A 257 14.93 -3.23 4.14
N ILE A 258 15.76 -4.22 3.80
CA ILE A 258 15.39 -5.65 3.89
C ILE A 258 16.11 -6.37 5.02
N ILE A 259 17.39 -6.10 5.22
CA ILE A 259 18.20 -6.91 6.14
C ILE A 259 18.26 -6.23 7.52
N GLY A 260 18.19 -4.90 7.61
CA GLY A 260 18.45 -4.17 8.85
C GLY A 260 17.23 -3.59 9.57
N ASN A 261 16.06 -3.52 8.94
CA ASN A 261 14.93 -2.78 9.50
C ASN A 261 14.05 -3.65 10.41
N GLN A 262 14.30 -3.57 11.72
CA GLN A 262 13.54 -4.26 12.77
C GLN A 262 12.06 -3.85 12.80
N GLN A 263 11.71 -2.65 12.34
CA GLN A 263 10.32 -2.18 12.28
C GLN A 263 9.47 -3.01 11.31
N LEU A 264 10.10 -3.84 10.47
CA LEU A 264 9.47 -4.59 9.38
C LEU A 264 9.40 -6.10 9.67
N GLY A 265 9.73 -6.52 10.89
CA GLY A 265 9.80 -7.95 11.26
C GLY A 265 10.94 -8.71 10.59
N LEU A 266 11.88 -8.01 9.92
CA LEU A 266 13.03 -8.59 9.25
C LEU A 266 14.25 -8.58 10.19
N ARG A 267 14.92 -9.72 10.32
CA ARG A 267 16.08 -9.87 11.19
C ARG A 267 17.36 -9.48 10.45
N LYS A 268 18.24 -8.76 11.16
CA LYS A 268 19.64 -8.57 10.75
C LYS A 268 20.28 -9.91 10.35
N ASN A 269 20.72 -9.98 9.10
CA ASN A 269 21.42 -11.10 8.51
C ASN A 269 22.81 -10.66 8.01
N PRO A 270 23.84 -10.70 8.89
CA PRO A 270 25.20 -10.30 8.54
C PRO A 270 25.80 -11.09 7.38
N LEU A 271 25.45 -12.37 7.24
CA LEU A 271 25.92 -13.22 6.14
C LEU A 271 25.38 -12.72 4.80
N ARG A 272 24.08 -12.41 4.73
CA ARG A 272 23.46 -11.87 3.51
C ARG A 272 24.03 -10.49 3.15
N GLN A 273 24.28 -9.66 4.17
CA GLN A 273 24.93 -8.37 3.97
C GLN A 273 26.35 -8.53 3.39
N GLN A 274 27.15 -9.48 3.88
CA GLN A 274 28.48 -9.78 3.33
C GLN A 274 28.40 -10.29 1.88
N GLN A 275 27.44 -11.16 1.56
CA GLN A 275 27.21 -11.64 0.19
C GLN A 275 26.91 -10.48 -0.78
N LEU A 276 26.04 -9.56 -0.37
CA LEU A 276 25.71 -8.37 -1.17
C LEU A 276 26.91 -7.43 -1.33
N THR A 277 27.68 -7.21 -0.26
CA THR A 277 28.91 -6.41 -0.32
C THR A 277 29.94 -7.04 -1.27
N ALA A 278 30.09 -8.36 -1.24
CA ALA A 278 31.00 -9.08 -2.15
C ALA A 278 30.51 -8.99 -3.60
N LEU A 279 29.20 -9.15 -3.84
CA LEU A 279 28.58 -8.98 -5.15
C LEU A 279 28.78 -7.58 -5.70
N ALA A 280 28.52 -6.54 -4.91
CA ALA A 280 28.69 -5.15 -5.32
C ALA A 280 30.13 -4.81 -5.74
N LYS A 281 31.13 -5.50 -5.17
CA LYS A 281 32.55 -5.34 -5.52
C LYS A 281 32.95 -6.09 -6.80
N SER A 282 32.28 -7.18 -7.13
CA SER A 282 32.69 -8.08 -8.23
C SER A 282 31.84 -7.94 -9.48
N ILE A 283 30.58 -7.50 -9.34
CA ILE A 283 29.64 -7.45 -10.45
C ILE A 283 30.03 -6.35 -11.45
N LYS A 284 29.86 -6.65 -12.74
CA LYS A 284 30.15 -5.72 -13.84
C LYS A 284 28.91 -5.51 -14.69
N PRO A 285 28.61 -4.27 -15.11
CA PRO A 285 27.53 -4.04 -16.04
C PRO A 285 27.81 -4.66 -17.40
N ASP A 286 26.75 -4.95 -18.15
CA ASP A 286 26.83 -5.33 -19.55
C ASP A 286 27.24 -4.16 -20.44
N ARG A 287 27.30 -4.40 -21.76
CA ARG A 287 27.70 -3.39 -22.77
C ARG A 287 26.83 -2.13 -22.78
N PHE A 288 25.64 -2.14 -22.16
CA PHE A 288 24.72 -0.99 -22.09
C PHE A 288 24.71 -0.32 -20.71
N GLY A 289 25.57 -0.75 -19.78
CA GLY A 289 25.56 -0.24 -18.42
C GLY A 289 24.49 -0.88 -17.53
N MET A 290 23.93 -2.04 -17.92
CA MET A 290 22.86 -2.73 -17.19
C MET A 290 23.38 -3.92 -16.39
N LEU A 291 22.67 -4.31 -15.32
CA LEU A 291 23.01 -5.47 -14.49
C LEU A 291 21.89 -6.52 -14.59
N PRO A 292 21.77 -7.24 -15.71
CA PRO A 292 20.78 -8.31 -15.83
C PRO A 292 21.04 -9.39 -14.77
N TYR A 293 19.99 -10.13 -14.41
CA TYR A 293 20.05 -11.26 -13.47
C TYR A 293 20.28 -10.93 -11.98
N ILE A 294 20.45 -9.66 -11.61
CA ILE A 294 20.55 -9.26 -10.19
C ILE A 294 19.35 -9.73 -9.36
N ASP A 295 18.16 -9.73 -9.96
CA ASP A 295 16.91 -10.25 -9.39
C ASP A 295 17.03 -11.72 -8.98
N GLU A 296 17.73 -12.56 -9.74
CA GLU A 296 17.99 -13.97 -9.36
C GLU A 296 18.89 -14.08 -8.11
N ILE A 297 19.82 -13.14 -7.96
CA ILE A 297 20.85 -13.19 -6.93
C ILE A 297 20.34 -12.59 -5.61
N MET A 298 19.61 -11.48 -5.69
CA MET A 298 19.18 -10.70 -4.52
C MET A 298 17.93 -11.26 -3.82
N GLY A 299 17.10 -12.01 -4.55
CA GLY A 299 15.88 -12.62 -4.02
C GLY A 299 14.86 -11.61 -3.56
#